data_AF-A0A7X6TJG5-F1
#
_entry.id   AF-A0A7X6TJG5-F1
#
_cell.length_a   1.000
_cell.length_b   1.000
_cell.length_c   1.000
_cell.angle_alpha   90.00
_cell.angle_beta   90.00
_cell.angle_gamma   90.00
#
_symmetry.space_group_name_H-M   'P 1'
#
loop_
_entity.id
_entity.type
_entity.pdbx_description
1 polymer ?
#
loop_
_entity_poly.entity_id
_entity_poly.type
_entity_poly.pdbx_seq_one_letter_code
_entity_poly.pdbx_strand_id
1 'polypeptide(L)'
;MTEITRYVKGQDPDRDAWLTNFFTENHLAYETFPDAVASPEQLKFIVHLDEGEIYYPCSDELFAAIIEKRADTILTSAYIGIWTRLERLVSEVVTDPYKKRYLLSLLTIKYNHETSHKVQLPGRIEKRLLGIFTTISEIDRPLAAEREQENRRVAAFLKSADFDRCFNSPEGLEITADTTLTDIDLQLHLLRLKRLLLLSSLRPIWRQDEPPDLATICQVMNAPLDTPEWSWICNWLHDVIAGRRRPCILWVGGRSGEIVFDLAILGIFMKIGIKVILAVKQNFYYHRVSFVDLLEDPTLDELLEDADLIGDPKISKNELVAHLDKDNRLLVISDGTREPFNPLLTSVTYARAFKEADLVVYRNPGGRENINNHFLFTRDIVSIIPADDGELDILLKERHPRAIRFSRAELRRKAEQLIDMVKRENTAGKTIMFYSAIVGSIPSQLKTAKEVLNVFVEHLRDSLHEVVIINPGEHFVEGMDADDIMYMWEIFQRSGNIDIWRFQTVDDIVKSFELMGKKVPPEWTGKDATYSTGCTKEMEIAMQIQKQYPEMQLTGPPYEKFQRRKEYGVGKLYDRTLAGSE
;
A
#
# COMPACT_ATOMS: atom_id res chain seq x y z
N MET A 1 10.66 -8.25 -29.76
CA MET A 1 9.74 -7.32 -29.10
C MET A 1 8.40 -7.43 -29.80
N THR A 2 7.56 -8.37 -29.35
CA THR A 2 6.15 -8.42 -29.72
C THR A 2 5.49 -7.15 -29.18
N GLU A 3 4.77 -6.41 -30.02
CA GLU A 3 3.94 -5.29 -29.53
C GLU A 3 3.03 -5.82 -28.43
N ILE A 4 3.23 -5.35 -27.19
CA ILE A 4 2.34 -5.65 -26.09
C ILE A 4 1.05 -4.91 -26.41
N THR A 5 0.09 -5.61 -27.00
CA THR A 5 -1.23 -5.08 -27.33
C THR A 5 -1.93 -4.68 -26.03
N ARG A 6 -1.82 -3.40 -25.65
CA ARG A 6 -2.56 -2.84 -24.51
C ARG A 6 -4.05 -3.01 -24.78
N TYR A 7 -4.73 -3.71 -23.88
CA TYR A 7 -6.16 -3.91 -24.02
C TYR A 7 -6.90 -2.61 -23.68
N VAL A 8 -7.74 -2.15 -24.60
CA VAL A 8 -8.61 -0.99 -24.43
C VAL A 8 -10.06 -1.47 -24.50
N LYS A 9 -10.82 -1.21 -23.42
CA LYS A 9 -12.23 -1.57 -23.32
C LYS A 9 -13.08 -0.84 -24.38
N GLY A 10 -14.10 -1.49 -24.92
CA GLY A 10 -15.08 -0.89 -25.83
C GLY A 10 -14.76 -1.05 -27.32
N GLN A 11 -13.70 -1.79 -27.68
CA GLN A 11 -13.35 -2.08 -29.07
C GLN A 11 -13.92 -3.41 -29.58
N ASP A 12 -14.03 -4.42 -28.72
CA ASP A 12 -14.47 -5.77 -29.07
C ASP A 12 -15.39 -6.34 -27.97
N PRO A 13 -16.70 -6.46 -28.22
CA PRO A 13 -17.67 -6.95 -27.23
C PRO A 13 -17.36 -8.35 -26.67
N ASP A 14 -16.86 -9.27 -27.49
CA ASP A 14 -16.57 -10.65 -27.06
C ASP A 14 -15.33 -10.66 -26.15
N ARG A 15 -14.33 -9.85 -26.51
CA ARG A 15 -13.12 -9.67 -25.69
C ARG A 15 -13.43 -8.97 -24.37
N ASP A 16 -14.31 -7.97 -24.39
CA ASP A 16 -14.79 -7.26 -23.21
C ASP A 16 -15.59 -8.18 -22.26
N ALA A 17 -16.43 -9.05 -22.82
CA ALA A 17 -17.16 -10.06 -22.06
C ALA A 17 -16.19 -11.08 -21.42
N TRP A 18 -15.18 -11.53 -22.18
CA TRP A 18 -14.17 -12.45 -21.67
C TRP A 18 -13.30 -11.83 -20.57
N LEU A 19 -12.93 -10.54 -20.71
CA LEU A 19 -12.25 -9.79 -19.67
C LEU A 19 -13.11 -9.71 -18.40
N THR A 20 -14.39 -9.36 -18.55
CA THR A 20 -15.33 -9.28 -17.42
C THR A 20 -15.44 -10.63 -16.71
N ASN A 21 -15.48 -11.73 -17.48
CA ASN A 21 -15.44 -13.09 -16.94
C ASN A 21 -14.15 -13.34 -16.16
N PHE A 22 -12.98 -13.00 -16.72
CA PHE A 22 -11.68 -13.13 -16.04
C PHE A 22 -11.67 -12.43 -14.67
N PHE A 23 -12.10 -11.16 -14.59
CA PHE A 23 -12.13 -10.43 -13.32
C PHE A 23 -13.15 -11.00 -12.34
N THR A 24 -14.32 -11.40 -12.81
CA THR A 24 -15.38 -11.97 -11.96
C THR A 24 -14.96 -13.31 -11.37
N GLU A 25 -14.50 -14.22 -12.22
CA GLU A 25 -14.04 -15.55 -11.84
C GLU A 25 -12.89 -15.47 -10.82
N ASN A 26 -11.95 -14.55 -11.01
CA ASN A 26 -10.84 -14.34 -10.08
C ASN A 26 -11.19 -13.55 -8.81
N HIS A 27 -12.43 -13.06 -8.70
CA HIS A 27 -12.88 -12.14 -7.65
C HIS A 27 -11.99 -10.90 -7.53
N LEU A 28 -11.75 -10.28 -8.69
CA LEU A 28 -10.96 -9.06 -8.87
C LEU A 28 -11.81 -7.89 -9.39
N ALA A 29 -13.09 -8.11 -9.68
CA ALA A 29 -14.01 -7.07 -10.12
C ALA A 29 -14.47 -6.22 -8.91
N TYR A 30 -14.05 -4.95 -8.86
CA TYR A 30 -14.47 -4.02 -7.80
C TYR A 30 -15.99 -3.89 -7.70
N GLU A 31 -16.69 -3.81 -8.84
CA GLU A 31 -18.15 -3.65 -8.88
C GLU A 31 -18.90 -4.83 -8.25
N THR A 32 -18.30 -6.03 -8.27
CA THR A 32 -18.88 -7.24 -7.70
C THR A 32 -18.41 -7.48 -6.26
N PHE A 33 -17.19 -7.09 -5.94
CA PHE A 33 -16.55 -7.37 -4.64
C PHE A 33 -15.95 -6.11 -3.99
N PRO A 34 -16.75 -5.05 -3.73
CA PRO A 34 -16.24 -3.74 -3.29
C PRO A 34 -15.69 -3.73 -1.85
N ASP A 35 -15.93 -4.77 -1.05
CA ASP A 35 -15.35 -4.93 0.30
C ASP A 35 -13.96 -5.57 0.29
N ALA A 36 -13.63 -6.30 -0.79
CA ALA A 36 -12.41 -7.09 -0.88
C ALA A 36 -11.43 -6.54 -1.92
N VAL A 37 -11.95 -5.89 -2.96
CA VAL A 37 -11.16 -5.37 -4.08
C VAL A 37 -10.96 -3.87 -3.91
N ALA A 38 -9.72 -3.42 -4.12
CA ALA A 38 -9.35 -2.02 -4.14
C ALA A 38 -10.16 -1.27 -5.21
N SER A 39 -10.65 -0.11 -4.85
CA SER A 39 -11.25 0.79 -5.82
C SER A 39 -10.23 1.25 -6.87
N PRO A 40 -10.66 1.71 -8.05
CA PRO A 40 -9.75 2.32 -9.02
C PRO A 40 -8.90 3.45 -8.43
N GLU A 41 -9.45 4.20 -7.48
CA GLU A 41 -8.77 5.32 -6.83
C GLU A 41 -7.76 4.84 -5.76
N GLN A 42 -8.10 3.83 -4.96
CA GLN A 42 -7.14 3.20 -4.05
C GLN A 42 -6.00 2.53 -4.83
N LEU A 43 -6.31 1.87 -5.94
CA LEU A 43 -5.32 1.21 -6.78
C LEU A 43 -4.28 2.21 -7.31
N LYS A 44 -4.69 3.44 -7.62
CA LYS A 44 -3.81 4.54 -8.02
C LYS A 44 -2.81 4.98 -6.95
N PHE A 45 -2.95 4.53 -5.70
CA PHE A 45 -1.90 4.71 -4.69
C PHE A 45 -0.66 3.87 -5.02
N ILE A 46 -0.85 2.72 -5.68
CA ILE A 46 0.18 1.73 -5.94
C ILE A 46 0.60 1.74 -7.42
N VAL A 47 -0.36 1.71 -8.34
CA VAL A 47 -0.13 1.56 -9.79
C VAL A 47 -0.49 2.85 -10.53
N HIS A 48 0.36 3.28 -11.45
CA HIS A 48 0.02 4.37 -12.36
C HIS A 48 -0.76 3.79 -13.54
N LEU A 49 -2.00 4.26 -13.73
CA LEU A 49 -2.89 3.81 -14.81
C LEU A 49 -3.36 5.01 -15.62
N ASP A 50 -3.24 4.91 -16.94
CA ASP A 50 -3.83 5.86 -17.88
C ASP A 50 -5.36 5.69 -17.95
N GLU A 51 -6.04 6.65 -18.60
CA GLU A 51 -7.49 6.61 -18.73
C GLU A 51 -7.96 5.37 -19.52
N GLY A 52 -8.79 4.55 -18.88
CA GLY A 52 -9.32 3.32 -19.49
C GLY A 52 -8.43 2.08 -19.35
N GLU A 53 -7.21 2.20 -18.81
CA GLU A 53 -6.36 1.04 -18.51
C GLU A 53 -6.90 0.26 -17.30
N ILE A 54 -6.79 -1.08 -17.37
CA ILE A 54 -7.26 -2.00 -16.33
C ILE A 54 -6.08 -2.85 -15.87
N TYR A 55 -5.72 -2.73 -14.60
CA TYR A 55 -4.64 -3.52 -14.01
C TYR A 55 -5.02 -4.99 -13.84
N TYR A 56 -4.07 -5.89 -14.09
CA TYR A 56 -4.19 -7.32 -13.80
C TYR A 56 -2.94 -7.82 -13.05
N PRO A 57 -3.10 -8.67 -12.00
CA PRO A 57 -2.01 -9.10 -11.13
C PRO A 57 -1.33 -10.37 -11.64
N CYS A 58 -0.77 -10.32 -12.85
CA CYS A 58 0.05 -11.36 -13.45
C CYS A 58 0.99 -10.78 -14.53
N SER A 59 1.85 -11.63 -15.10
CA SER A 59 2.66 -11.26 -16.25
C SER A 59 1.80 -11.01 -17.49
N ASP A 60 2.30 -10.17 -18.40
CA ASP A 60 1.61 -9.85 -19.66
C ASP A 60 1.45 -11.10 -20.53
N GLU A 61 2.43 -12.00 -20.50
CA GLU A 61 2.37 -13.29 -21.20
C GLU A 61 1.23 -14.16 -20.69
N LEU A 62 1.09 -14.30 -19.36
CA LEU A 62 0.02 -15.10 -18.78
C LEU A 62 -1.35 -14.46 -19.06
N PHE A 63 -1.46 -13.15 -18.89
CA PHE A 63 -2.70 -12.43 -19.18
C PHE A 63 -3.11 -12.59 -20.64
N ALA A 64 -2.20 -12.34 -21.59
CA ALA A 64 -2.46 -12.51 -23.02
C ALA A 64 -2.89 -13.94 -23.34
N ALA A 65 -2.19 -14.95 -22.79
CA ALA A 65 -2.54 -16.34 -23.01
C ALA A 65 -3.95 -16.68 -22.49
N ILE A 66 -4.37 -16.14 -21.35
CA ILE A 66 -5.72 -16.36 -20.80
C ILE A 66 -6.79 -15.70 -21.68
N ILE A 67 -6.54 -14.44 -22.07
CA ILE A 67 -7.49 -13.68 -22.89
C ILE A 67 -7.63 -14.28 -24.30
N GLU A 68 -6.54 -14.79 -24.87
CA GLU A 68 -6.53 -15.50 -26.16
C GLU A 68 -6.97 -16.97 -26.08
N LYS A 69 -7.31 -17.48 -24.89
CA LYS A 69 -7.70 -18.88 -24.65
C LYS A 69 -6.63 -19.89 -25.09
N ARG A 70 -5.35 -19.54 -24.85
CA ARG A 70 -4.15 -20.33 -25.18
C ARG A 70 -3.29 -20.67 -23.96
N ALA A 71 -3.76 -20.36 -22.77
CA ALA A 71 -3.02 -20.53 -21.53
C ALA A 71 -2.91 -21.98 -21.02
N ASP A 72 -3.38 -22.98 -21.78
CA ASP A 72 -3.52 -24.36 -21.31
C ASP A 72 -2.21 -24.92 -20.74
N THR A 73 -1.10 -24.81 -21.46
CA THR A 73 0.19 -25.36 -21.01
C THR A 73 0.76 -24.58 -19.82
N ILE A 74 0.71 -23.25 -19.88
CA ILE A 74 1.27 -22.36 -18.85
C ILE A 74 0.52 -22.54 -17.53
N LEU A 75 -0.82 -22.44 -17.57
CA LEU A 75 -1.65 -22.60 -16.37
C LEU A 75 -1.60 -24.01 -15.82
N THR A 76 -1.62 -25.04 -16.67
CA THR A 76 -1.57 -26.42 -16.18
C THR A 76 -0.29 -26.69 -15.41
N SER A 77 0.86 -26.21 -15.90
CA SER A 77 2.13 -26.34 -15.19
C SER A 77 2.11 -25.61 -13.85
N ALA A 78 1.61 -24.37 -13.82
CA ALA A 78 1.49 -23.59 -12.59
C ALA A 78 0.54 -24.24 -11.57
N TYR A 79 -0.59 -24.78 -12.02
CA TYR A 79 -1.58 -25.44 -11.18
C TYR A 79 -1.05 -26.74 -10.58
N ILE A 80 -0.34 -27.56 -11.37
CA ILE A 80 0.31 -28.78 -10.87
C ILE A 80 1.29 -28.42 -9.76
N GLY A 81 2.09 -27.37 -9.95
CA GLY A 81 3.01 -26.89 -8.91
C GLY A 81 2.31 -26.50 -7.61
N ILE A 82 1.15 -25.84 -7.69
CA ILE A 82 0.31 -25.51 -6.52
C ILE A 82 -0.20 -26.78 -5.85
N TRP A 83 -0.74 -27.72 -6.62
CA TRP A 83 -1.28 -28.98 -6.10
C TRP A 83 -0.21 -29.76 -5.33
N THR A 84 0.98 -29.93 -5.93
CA THR A 84 2.09 -30.66 -5.29
C THR A 84 2.52 -30.02 -3.97
N ARG A 85 2.59 -28.70 -3.89
CA ARG A 85 2.94 -28.00 -2.64
C ARG A 85 1.87 -28.20 -1.56
N LEU A 86 0.60 -28.10 -1.94
CA LEU A 86 -0.52 -28.25 -1.01
C LEU A 86 -0.65 -29.70 -0.51
N GLU A 87 -0.51 -30.68 -1.39
CA GLU A 87 -0.53 -32.11 -1.03
C GLU A 87 0.58 -32.46 -0.04
N ARG A 88 1.79 -31.91 -0.26
CA ARG A 88 2.91 -32.05 0.68
C ARG A 88 2.58 -31.41 2.03
N LEU A 89 2.07 -30.18 2.03
CA LEU A 89 1.67 -29.48 3.26
C LEU A 89 0.65 -30.28 4.08
N VAL A 90 -0.42 -30.78 3.44
CA VAL A 90 -1.42 -31.62 4.10
C VAL A 90 -0.76 -32.88 4.66
N SER A 91 0.18 -33.45 3.91
CA SER A 91 0.84 -34.68 4.29
C SER A 91 1.77 -34.57 5.49
N GLU A 92 2.43 -33.43 5.64
CA GLU A 92 3.36 -33.11 6.73
C GLU A 92 2.63 -32.64 7.99
N VAL A 93 1.58 -31.83 7.84
CA VAL A 93 0.96 -31.12 8.96
C VAL A 93 -0.23 -31.89 9.56
N VAL A 94 -0.99 -32.65 8.76
CA VAL A 94 -2.17 -33.39 9.24
C VAL A 94 -1.79 -34.82 9.60
N THR A 95 -1.80 -35.13 10.90
CA THR A 95 -1.41 -36.44 11.44
C THR A 95 -2.53 -37.48 11.39
N ASP A 96 -3.78 -37.08 11.55
CA ASP A 96 -4.95 -37.97 11.51
C ASP A 96 -5.17 -38.50 10.08
N PRO A 97 -5.10 -39.84 9.86
CA PRO A 97 -5.26 -40.43 8.53
C PRO A 97 -6.63 -40.19 7.88
N TYR A 98 -7.70 -40.15 8.67
CA TYR A 98 -9.05 -39.88 8.17
C TYR A 98 -9.18 -38.42 7.75
N LYS A 99 -8.82 -37.47 8.63
CA LYS A 99 -8.84 -36.03 8.30
C LYS A 99 -7.96 -35.75 7.08
N LYS A 100 -6.77 -36.35 7.00
CA LYS A 100 -5.87 -36.23 5.85
C LYS A 100 -6.53 -36.70 4.55
N ARG A 101 -7.11 -37.91 4.54
CA ARG A 101 -7.78 -38.44 3.34
C ARG A 101 -9.01 -37.61 2.96
N TYR A 102 -9.81 -37.19 3.94
CA TYR A 102 -10.97 -36.33 3.72
C TYR A 102 -10.57 -34.99 3.10
N LEU A 103 -9.57 -34.32 3.69
CA LEU A 103 -9.09 -33.03 3.23
C LEU A 103 -8.49 -33.11 1.82
N LEU A 104 -7.65 -34.10 1.54
CA LEU A 104 -7.11 -34.32 0.18
C LEU A 104 -8.22 -34.60 -0.84
N SER A 105 -9.25 -35.36 -0.47
CA SER A 105 -10.39 -35.63 -1.35
C SER A 105 -11.17 -34.34 -1.66
N LEU A 106 -11.45 -33.53 -0.63
CA LEU A 106 -12.14 -32.25 -0.77
C LEU A 106 -11.33 -31.26 -1.62
N LEU A 107 -10.03 -31.13 -1.34
CA LEU A 107 -9.13 -30.27 -2.08
C LEU A 107 -9.01 -30.71 -3.54
N THR A 108 -8.97 -32.02 -3.82
CA THR A 108 -8.95 -32.56 -5.20
C THR A 108 -10.20 -32.14 -5.96
N ILE A 109 -11.39 -32.30 -5.34
CA ILE A 109 -12.66 -31.90 -5.95
C ILE A 109 -12.66 -30.40 -6.28
N LYS A 110 -12.20 -29.56 -5.33
CA LYS A 110 -12.17 -28.11 -5.51
C LYS A 110 -11.13 -27.69 -6.55
N TYR A 111 -9.93 -28.27 -6.51
CA TYR A 111 -8.88 -28.02 -7.51
C TYR A 111 -9.35 -28.36 -8.93
N ASN A 112 -9.97 -29.52 -9.13
CA ASN A 112 -10.48 -29.93 -10.45
C ASN A 112 -11.58 -28.99 -10.95
N HIS A 113 -12.46 -28.53 -10.07
CA HIS A 113 -13.50 -27.58 -10.42
C HIS A 113 -12.91 -26.22 -10.85
N GLU A 114 -12.02 -25.65 -10.04
CA GLU A 114 -11.42 -24.32 -10.25
C GLU A 114 -10.49 -24.27 -11.48
N THR A 115 -9.85 -25.39 -11.81
CA THR A 115 -8.89 -25.45 -12.93
C THR A 115 -9.52 -25.86 -14.26
N SER A 116 -10.82 -26.21 -14.27
CA SER A 116 -11.53 -26.73 -15.45
C SER A 116 -11.60 -25.76 -16.62
N HIS A 117 -11.89 -24.48 -16.33
CA HIS A 117 -12.09 -23.45 -17.36
C HIS A 117 -10.81 -22.70 -17.75
N LYS A 118 -9.68 -22.94 -17.06
CA LYS A 118 -8.36 -22.31 -17.36
C LYS A 118 -8.40 -20.77 -17.43
N VAL A 119 -9.19 -20.15 -16.56
CA VAL A 119 -9.30 -18.67 -16.43
C VAL A 119 -8.74 -18.15 -15.10
N GLN A 120 -8.72 -18.99 -14.07
CA GLN A 120 -8.26 -18.59 -12.73
C GLN A 120 -6.75 -18.31 -12.69
N LEU A 121 -6.34 -17.32 -11.92
CA LEU A 121 -4.94 -17.03 -11.69
C LEU A 121 -4.37 -18.05 -10.69
N PRO A 122 -3.12 -18.53 -10.89
CA PRO A 122 -2.49 -19.50 -9.98
C PRO A 122 -2.55 -19.06 -8.51
N GLY A 123 -2.18 -17.81 -8.20
CA GLY A 123 -2.22 -17.28 -6.83
C GLY A 123 -3.63 -17.30 -6.20
N ARG A 124 -4.68 -17.14 -7.02
CA ARG A 124 -6.08 -17.13 -6.56
C ARG A 124 -6.57 -18.54 -6.21
N ILE A 125 -6.22 -19.52 -7.03
CA ILE A 125 -6.48 -20.94 -6.72
C ILE A 125 -5.77 -21.33 -5.42
N GLU A 126 -4.48 -21.02 -5.33
CA GLU A 126 -3.68 -21.35 -4.15
C GLU A 126 -4.27 -20.72 -2.88
N LYS A 127 -4.66 -19.44 -2.93
CA LYS A 127 -5.33 -18.76 -1.82
C LYS A 127 -6.62 -19.45 -1.38
N ARG A 128 -7.46 -19.89 -2.32
CA ARG A 128 -8.73 -20.58 -1.99
C ARG A 128 -8.46 -21.93 -1.34
N LEU A 129 -7.55 -22.72 -1.92
CA LEU A 129 -7.22 -24.06 -1.42
C LEU A 129 -6.55 -24.00 -0.05
N LEU A 130 -5.64 -23.04 0.17
CA LEU A 130 -5.06 -22.78 1.49
C LEU A 130 -6.11 -22.32 2.50
N GLY A 131 -7.10 -21.54 2.08
CA GLY A 131 -8.25 -21.18 2.91
C GLY A 131 -8.99 -22.43 3.42
N ILE A 132 -9.37 -23.34 2.51
CA ILE A 132 -10.01 -24.61 2.85
C ILE A 132 -9.14 -25.44 3.78
N PHE A 133 -7.84 -25.57 3.47
CA PHE A 133 -6.88 -26.26 4.33
C PHE A 133 -6.90 -25.71 5.75
N THR A 134 -6.73 -24.39 5.93
CA THR A 134 -6.70 -23.79 7.27
C THR A 134 -8.01 -23.93 8.02
N THR A 135 -9.16 -23.75 7.34
CA THR A 135 -10.47 -23.82 7.99
C THR A 135 -10.86 -25.24 8.39
N ILE A 136 -10.57 -26.24 7.56
CA ILE A 136 -10.99 -27.63 7.79
C ILE A 136 -10.00 -28.41 8.65
N SER A 137 -8.70 -28.10 8.56
CA SER A 137 -7.71 -28.75 9.41
C SER A 137 -7.81 -28.32 10.88
N GLU A 138 -8.36 -27.13 11.15
CA GLU A 138 -8.42 -26.52 12.49
C GLU A 138 -7.02 -26.34 13.10
N ILE A 139 -6.01 -26.17 12.23
CA ILE A 139 -4.62 -25.95 12.63
C ILE A 139 -4.35 -24.45 12.51
N ASP A 140 -4.22 -23.79 13.66
CA ASP A 140 -4.13 -22.33 13.74
C ASP A 140 -2.86 -21.78 13.07
N ARG A 141 -1.69 -22.38 13.34
CA ARG A 141 -0.40 -21.99 12.76
C ARG A 141 0.32 -23.17 12.10
N PRO A 142 -0.05 -23.52 10.86
CA PRO A 142 0.63 -24.57 10.12
C PRO A 142 2.13 -24.24 9.95
N LEU A 143 2.98 -25.25 10.09
CA LEU A 143 4.45 -25.14 10.01
C LEU A 143 5.10 -24.28 11.11
N ALA A 144 4.39 -23.87 12.16
CA ALA A 144 4.95 -22.99 13.21
C ALA A 144 6.31 -23.47 13.76
N ALA A 145 6.39 -24.74 14.15
CA ALA A 145 7.62 -25.30 14.74
C ALA A 145 8.84 -25.21 13.79
N GLU A 146 8.66 -25.49 12.50
CA GLU A 146 9.73 -25.37 11.52
C GLU A 146 10.16 -23.91 11.35
N ARG A 147 9.19 -23.02 11.19
CA ARG A 147 9.41 -21.59 10.93
C ARG A 147 10.07 -20.87 12.12
N GLU A 148 9.63 -21.19 13.34
CA GLU A 148 10.22 -20.69 14.58
C GLU A 148 11.65 -21.21 14.77
N GLN A 149 11.91 -22.47 14.40
CA GLN A 149 13.26 -23.03 14.43
C GLN A 149 14.18 -22.35 13.41
N GLU A 150 13.70 -22.07 12.18
CA GLU A 150 14.44 -21.30 11.18
C GLU A 150 14.81 -19.91 11.72
N ASN A 151 13.85 -19.18 12.32
CA ASN A 151 14.09 -17.86 12.91
C ASN A 151 15.10 -17.94 14.07
N ARG A 152 14.93 -18.90 14.99
CA ARG A 152 15.83 -19.10 16.13
C ARG A 152 17.26 -19.37 15.70
N ARG A 153 17.47 -20.20 14.68
CA ARG A 153 18.79 -20.51 14.13
C ARG A 153 19.48 -19.26 13.59
N VAL A 154 18.77 -18.43 12.82
CA VAL A 154 19.35 -17.16 12.32
C VAL A 154 19.66 -16.21 13.47
N ALA A 155 18.76 -16.06 14.44
CA ALA A 155 18.99 -15.19 15.59
C ALA A 155 20.22 -15.63 16.40
N ALA A 156 20.41 -16.94 16.60
CA ALA A 156 21.60 -17.48 17.24
C ALA A 156 22.86 -17.25 16.38
N PHE A 157 22.78 -17.44 15.06
CA PHE A 157 23.87 -17.20 14.13
C PHE A 157 24.34 -15.74 14.14
N LEU A 158 23.42 -14.77 14.13
CA LEU A 158 23.76 -13.34 14.19
C LEU A 158 24.39 -12.93 15.52
N LYS A 159 24.22 -13.73 16.58
CA LYS A 159 24.87 -13.56 17.90
C LYS A 159 26.19 -14.35 18.01
N SER A 160 26.61 -15.07 16.97
CA SER A 160 27.81 -15.93 17.00
C SER A 160 29.11 -15.14 16.81
N ALA A 161 30.21 -15.68 17.37
CA ALA A 161 31.54 -15.08 17.23
C ALA A 161 32.06 -15.11 15.79
N ASP A 162 31.73 -16.16 15.03
CA ASP A 162 32.14 -16.29 13.63
C ASP A 162 31.46 -15.25 12.74
N PHE A 163 30.16 -15.02 12.95
CA PHE A 163 29.44 -13.92 12.29
C PHE A 163 30.07 -12.57 12.66
N ASP A 164 30.25 -12.28 13.96
CA ASP A 164 30.79 -10.99 14.42
C ASP A 164 32.18 -10.70 13.82
N ARG A 165 33.03 -11.73 13.74
CA ARG A 165 34.36 -11.64 13.15
C ARG A 165 34.34 -11.34 11.65
N CYS A 166 33.55 -12.07 10.85
CA CYS A 166 33.47 -11.81 9.41
C CYS A 166 32.73 -10.49 9.13
N PHE A 167 31.66 -10.19 9.87
CA PHE A 167 30.81 -9.02 9.64
C PHE A 167 31.52 -7.69 9.91
N ASN A 168 32.39 -7.65 10.93
CA ASN A 168 33.19 -6.47 11.27
C ASN A 168 34.58 -6.44 10.61
N SER A 169 34.89 -7.39 9.71
CA SER A 169 36.12 -7.37 8.93
C SER A 169 36.19 -6.12 8.03
N PRO A 170 37.35 -5.43 7.93
CA PRO A 170 37.53 -4.30 7.02
C PRO A 170 37.68 -4.71 5.55
N GLU A 171 37.74 -6.01 5.26
CA GLU A 171 37.82 -6.53 3.90
C GLU A 171 36.65 -6.02 3.05
N GLY A 172 36.93 -5.53 1.84
CA GLY A 172 35.94 -4.92 0.94
C GLY A 172 35.72 -3.42 1.13
N LEU A 173 36.41 -2.76 2.07
CA LEU A 173 36.50 -1.29 2.11
C LEU A 173 37.57 -0.80 1.14
N GLU A 174 37.26 0.26 0.39
CA GLU A 174 38.16 0.90 -0.57
C GLU A 174 38.54 2.28 -0.04
N ILE A 175 39.61 2.34 0.76
CA ILE A 175 40.11 3.58 1.37
C ILE A 175 41.36 4.05 0.62
N THR A 176 41.26 5.19 -0.04
CA THR A 176 42.31 5.89 -0.77
C THR A 176 42.65 7.23 -0.09
N ALA A 177 43.70 7.92 -0.56
CA ALA A 177 44.16 9.18 0.04
C ALA A 177 43.14 10.34 -0.07
N ASP A 178 42.20 10.25 -1.00
CA ASP A 178 41.12 11.19 -1.27
C ASP A 178 39.77 10.79 -0.65
N THR A 179 39.68 9.61 0.00
CA THR A 179 38.46 9.16 0.66
C THR A 179 38.15 10.03 1.88
N THR A 180 36.95 10.62 1.92
CA THR A 180 36.50 11.43 3.06
C THR A 180 35.91 10.57 4.18
N LEU A 181 35.77 11.13 5.38
CA LEU A 181 35.08 10.44 6.48
C LEU A 181 33.63 10.08 6.12
N THR A 182 32.95 10.91 5.33
CA THR A 182 31.59 10.64 4.83
C THR A 182 31.59 9.45 3.88
N ASP A 183 32.60 9.33 3.02
CA ASP A 183 32.73 8.19 2.10
C ASP A 183 33.00 6.89 2.87
N ILE A 184 33.81 6.94 3.93
CA ILE A 184 34.05 5.79 4.81
C ILE A 184 32.74 5.35 5.48
N ASP A 185 31.96 6.29 6.03
CA ASP A 185 30.68 5.97 6.67
C ASP A 185 29.69 5.32 5.69
N LEU A 186 29.59 5.88 4.48
CA LEU A 186 28.81 5.31 3.40
C LEU A 186 29.25 3.89 3.04
N GLN A 187 30.55 3.68 2.82
CA GLN A 187 31.10 2.36 2.49
C GLN A 187 30.83 1.34 3.61
N LEU A 188 30.95 1.73 4.88
CA LEU A 188 30.64 0.85 6.02
C LEU A 188 29.17 0.42 6.02
N HIS A 189 28.24 1.35 5.80
CA HIS A 189 26.81 1.04 5.73
C HIS A 189 26.46 0.15 4.54
N LEU A 190 27.01 0.44 3.35
CA LEU A 190 26.80 -0.37 2.14
C LEU A 190 27.39 -1.77 2.27
N LEU A 191 28.59 -1.89 2.85
CA LEU A 191 29.24 -3.19 3.05
C LEU A 191 28.44 -4.07 4.01
N ARG A 192 27.97 -3.50 5.13
CA ARG A 192 27.10 -4.22 6.09
C ARG A 192 25.79 -4.67 5.45
N LEU A 193 25.15 -3.78 4.67
CA LEU A 193 23.92 -4.11 3.94
C LEU A 193 24.17 -5.27 2.95
N LYS A 194 25.22 -5.16 2.13
CA LYS A 194 25.61 -6.20 1.16
C LYS A 194 25.80 -7.55 1.85
N ARG A 195 26.56 -7.58 2.94
CA ARG A 195 26.84 -8.80 3.71
C ARG A 195 25.58 -9.47 4.24
N LEU A 196 24.67 -8.70 4.84
CA LEU A 196 23.41 -9.25 5.35
C LEU A 196 22.52 -9.78 4.22
N LEU A 197 22.46 -9.07 3.09
CA LEU A 197 21.70 -9.54 1.92
C LEU A 197 22.29 -10.84 1.38
N LEU A 198 23.61 -10.95 1.19
CA LEU A 198 24.24 -12.18 0.69
C LEU A 198 24.06 -13.35 1.66
N LEU A 199 24.21 -13.12 2.97
CA LEU A 199 23.95 -14.17 3.96
C LEU A 199 22.48 -14.60 4.02
N SER A 200 21.56 -13.66 3.76
CA SER A 200 20.12 -13.99 3.68
C SER A 200 19.76 -14.87 2.48
N SER A 201 20.69 -15.17 1.56
CA SER A 201 20.49 -16.20 0.54
C SER A 201 21.10 -17.55 0.92
N LEU A 202 21.95 -17.62 1.95
CA LEU A 202 22.66 -18.83 2.38
C LEU A 202 21.76 -19.72 3.25
N ARG A 203 20.99 -20.59 2.59
CA ARG A 203 19.97 -21.44 3.23
C ARG A 203 20.48 -22.37 4.33
N PRO A 204 21.72 -22.91 4.29
CA PRO A 204 22.24 -23.74 5.37
C PRO A 204 22.15 -23.08 6.76
N ILE A 205 22.25 -21.74 6.85
CA ILE A 205 22.18 -21.01 8.14
C ILE A 205 20.89 -21.34 8.91
N TRP A 206 19.75 -21.49 8.23
CA TRP A 206 18.47 -21.76 8.88
C TRP A 206 17.91 -23.15 8.62
N ARG A 207 18.39 -23.87 7.60
CA ARG A 207 17.92 -25.23 7.28
C ARG A 207 18.71 -26.34 7.96
N GLN A 208 19.97 -26.11 8.29
CA GLN A 208 20.84 -27.11 8.94
C GLN A 208 20.97 -26.83 10.43
N ASP A 209 21.35 -27.86 11.21
CA ASP A 209 21.57 -27.72 12.65
C ASP A 209 22.84 -26.94 12.96
N GLU A 210 23.88 -27.15 12.16
CA GLU A 210 25.15 -26.43 12.27
C GLU A 210 25.24 -25.36 11.17
N PRO A 211 25.63 -24.12 11.51
CA PRO A 211 25.83 -23.08 10.50
C PRO A 211 27.07 -23.41 9.64
N PRO A 212 27.19 -22.79 8.46
CA PRO A 212 28.40 -22.86 7.64
C PRO A 212 29.66 -22.48 8.41
N ASP A 213 30.80 -23.01 8.00
CA ASP A 213 32.09 -22.67 8.61
C ASP A 213 32.50 -21.21 8.35
N LEU A 214 33.45 -20.72 9.15
CA LEU A 214 33.96 -19.35 9.05
C LEU A 214 34.46 -19.00 7.65
N ALA A 215 35.10 -19.95 6.95
CA ALA A 215 35.64 -19.73 5.61
C ALA A 215 34.51 -19.46 4.60
N THR A 216 33.44 -20.26 4.64
CA THR A 216 32.27 -20.11 3.79
C THR A 216 31.55 -18.78 4.09
N ILE A 217 31.37 -18.45 5.37
CA ILE A 217 30.74 -17.18 5.79
C ILE A 217 31.49 -15.98 5.21
N CYS A 218 32.81 -15.93 5.42
CA CYS A 218 33.65 -14.85 4.93
C CYS A 218 33.68 -14.80 3.39
N GLN A 219 33.72 -15.95 2.71
CA GLN A 219 33.64 -16.00 1.25
C GLN A 219 32.32 -15.39 0.73
N VAL A 220 31.18 -15.79 1.30
CA VAL A 220 29.86 -15.27 0.88
C VAL A 220 29.73 -13.79 1.17
N MET A 221 30.13 -13.34 2.37
CA MET A 221 30.07 -11.93 2.76
C MET A 221 30.88 -11.00 1.84
N ASN A 222 32.00 -11.49 1.32
CA ASN A 222 32.92 -10.70 0.49
C ASN A 222 32.74 -10.95 -1.01
N ALA A 223 31.73 -11.74 -1.41
CA ALA A 223 31.39 -11.89 -2.82
C ALA A 223 31.10 -10.52 -3.46
N PRO A 224 31.53 -10.31 -4.73
CA PRO A 224 31.21 -9.10 -5.47
C PRO A 224 29.71 -9.04 -5.76
N LEU A 225 29.16 -7.83 -5.78
CA LEU A 225 27.75 -7.59 -6.11
C LEU A 225 27.70 -6.44 -7.12
N ASP A 226 28.21 -6.69 -8.32
CA ASP A 226 28.43 -5.65 -9.33
C ASP A 226 27.31 -5.66 -10.38
N THR A 227 26.09 -5.40 -9.92
CA THR A 227 24.93 -5.28 -10.83
C THR A 227 24.53 -3.81 -11.00
N PRO A 228 23.93 -3.44 -12.14
CA PRO A 228 23.36 -2.10 -12.34
C PRO A 228 22.35 -1.73 -11.26
N GLU A 229 21.53 -2.68 -10.82
CA GLU A 229 20.51 -2.50 -9.79
C GLU A 229 21.14 -2.25 -8.42
N TRP A 230 22.21 -2.97 -8.07
CA TRP A 230 22.95 -2.70 -6.84
C TRP A 230 23.61 -1.32 -6.85
N SER A 231 24.18 -0.93 -7.99
CA SER A 231 24.75 0.41 -8.19
C SER A 231 23.70 1.50 -8.00
N TRP A 232 22.48 1.27 -8.48
CA TRP A 232 21.35 2.17 -8.26
C TRP A 232 21.00 2.30 -6.76
N ILE A 233 20.95 1.18 -6.02
CA ILE A 233 20.70 1.19 -4.57
C ILE A 233 21.81 1.96 -3.82
N CYS A 234 23.07 1.76 -4.21
CA CYS A 234 24.21 2.48 -3.62
C CYS A 234 24.08 3.99 -3.82
N ASN A 235 23.77 4.44 -5.05
CA ASN A 235 23.54 5.84 -5.35
C ASN A 235 22.33 6.40 -4.60
N TRP A 236 21.25 5.62 -4.48
CA TRP A 236 20.08 5.98 -3.70
C TRP A 236 20.46 6.20 -2.22
N LEU A 237 21.21 5.29 -1.61
CA LEU A 237 21.64 5.41 -0.21
C LEU A 237 22.66 6.54 0.02
N HIS A 238 23.53 6.80 -0.95
CA HIS A 238 24.47 7.93 -0.90
C HIS A 238 23.74 9.25 -0.64
N ASP A 239 22.63 9.52 -1.34
CA ASP A 239 21.85 10.75 -1.13
C ASP A 239 21.22 10.85 0.27
N VAL A 240 20.91 9.71 0.89
CA VAL A 240 20.38 9.67 2.25
C VAL A 240 21.47 10.02 3.26
N ILE A 241 22.63 9.36 3.15
CA ILE A 241 23.76 9.52 4.08
C ILE A 241 24.38 10.91 3.94
N ALA A 242 24.40 11.47 2.73
CA ALA A 242 24.77 12.87 2.49
C ALA A 242 23.76 13.89 3.05
N GLY A 243 22.69 13.44 3.72
CA GLY A 243 21.69 14.29 4.37
C GLY A 243 20.77 15.04 3.41
N ARG A 244 20.75 14.67 2.13
CA ARG A 244 19.95 15.36 1.09
C ARG A 244 18.46 15.05 1.22
N ARG A 245 18.10 13.94 1.88
CA ARG A 245 16.71 13.49 2.10
C ARG A 245 16.58 12.62 3.34
N ARG A 246 15.35 12.55 3.87
CA ARG A 246 14.95 11.61 4.94
C ARG A 246 13.81 10.73 4.42
N PRO A 247 14.12 9.64 3.70
CA PRO A 247 13.11 8.86 3.01
C PRO A 247 12.40 7.89 3.95
N CYS A 248 11.26 7.36 3.47
CA CYS A 248 10.57 6.22 4.04
C CYS A 248 10.72 5.00 3.13
N ILE A 249 11.04 3.83 3.68
CA ILE A 249 11.07 2.55 2.96
C ILE A 249 9.89 1.69 3.40
N LEU A 250 9.15 1.14 2.44
CA LEU A 250 8.23 0.02 2.68
C LEU A 250 8.95 -1.29 2.33
N TRP A 251 9.23 -2.10 3.34
CA TRP A 251 9.91 -3.38 3.21
C TRP A 251 8.91 -4.52 3.33
N VAL A 252 8.71 -5.29 2.26
CA VAL A 252 7.85 -6.47 2.26
C VAL A 252 8.70 -7.69 2.63
N GLY A 253 8.46 -8.20 3.84
CA GLY A 253 9.30 -9.19 4.49
C GLY A 253 9.44 -10.51 3.73
N GLY A 254 10.58 -11.17 3.96
CA GLY A 254 10.90 -12.49 3.41
C GLY A 254 10.12 -13.65 4.03
N ARG A 255 10.68 -14.85 3.92
CA ARG A 255 10.19 -16.02 4.67
C ARG A 255 10.79 -16.08 6.09
N SER A 256 10.41 -17.11 6.82
CA SER A 256 11.09 -17.54 8.05
C SER A 256 12.59 -17.79 7.78
N GLY A 257 13.42 -17.52 8.79
CA GLY A 257 14.87 -17.34 8.66
C GLY A 257 15.24 -15.98 8.07
N GLU A 258 14.83 -15.72 6.82
CA GLU A 258 15.17 -14.49 6.10
C GLU A 258 14.70 -13.21 6.81
N ILE A 259 13.52 -13.25 7.45
CA ILE A 259 12.97 -12.10 8.17
C ILE A 259 13.90 -11.59 9.27
N VAL A 260 14.71 -12.46 9.88
CA VAL A 260 15.65 -12.06 10.95
C VAL A 260 16.81 -11.25 10.35
N PHE A 261 17.28 -11.60 9.15
CA PHE A 261 18.22 -10.77 8.39
C PHE A 261 17.57 -9.46 7.95
N ASP A 262 16.32 -9.51 7.48
CA ASP A 262 15.57 -8.32 7.11
C ASP A 262 15.50 -7.34 8.31
N LEU A 263 15.15 -7.80 9.52
CA LEU A 263 15.12 -6.95 10.73
C LEU A 263 16.49 -6.33 11.06
N ALA A 264 17.58 -7.09 10.90
CA ALA A 264 18.93 -6.56 11.07
C ALA A 264 19.26 -5.46 10.04
N ILE A 265 18.82 -5.63 8.79
CA ILE A 265 18.95 -4.63 7.73
C ILE A 265 18.13 -3.38 8.05
N LEU A 266 16.87 -3.55 8.48
CA LEU A 266 16.01 -2.43 8.85
C LEU A 266 16.60 -1.62 10.01
N GLY A 267 17.24 -2.30 10.98
CA GLY A 267 17.99 -1.64 12.04
C GLY A 267 19.14 -0.77 11.54
N ILE A 268 19.83 -1.17 10.45
CA ILE A 268 20.86 -0.32 9.81
C ILE A 268 20.20 0.92 9.18
N PHE A 269 19.10 0.75 8.46
CA PHE A 269 18.38 1.86 7.84
C PHE A 269 17.86 2.89 8.85
N MET A 270 17.30 2.42 9.96
CA MET A 270 16.82 3.30 11.02
C MET A 270 17.95 4.06 11.72
N LYS A 271 19.15 3.47 11.85
CA LYS A 271 20.35 4.14 12.40
C LYS A 271 20.85 5.28 11.52
N ILE A 272 20.69 5.18 10.19
CA ILE A 272 21.05 6.25 9.24
C ILE A 272 19.90 7.24 8.99
N GLY A 273 18.81 7.17 9.77
CA GLY A 273 17.71 8.13 9.75
C GLY A 273 16.63 7.87 8.69
N ILE A 274 16.58 6.66 8.13
CA ILE A 274 15.51 6.23 7.22
C ILE A 274 14.32 5.75 8.04
N LYS A 275 13.11 6.23 7.71
CA LYS A 275 11.87 5.67 8.27
C LYS A 275 11.57 4.35 7.60
N VAL A 276 11.16 3.34 8.37
CA VAL A 276 10.93 2.00 7.83
C VAL A 276 9.56 1.48 8.23
N ILE A 277 8.86 0.92 7.25
CA ILE A 277 7.61 0.17 7.41
C ILE A 277 7.89 -1.28 6.98
N LEU A 278 7.71 -2.25 7.87
CA LEU A 278 7.74 -3.67 7.54
C LEU A 278 6.31 -4.15 7.23
N ALA A 279 6.10 -4.77 6.08
CA ALA A 279 4.85 -5.43 5.73
C ALA A 279 4.99 -6.95 5.69
N VAL A 280 4.07 -7.65 6.35
CA VAL A 280 3.96 -9.10 6.39
C VAL A 280 2.61 -9.59 5.88
N LYS A 281 2.43 -10.89 5.69
CA LYS A 281 1.13 -11.44 5.25
C LYS A 281 0.06 -11.29 6.33
N GLN A 282 -1.21 -11.19 5.94
CA GLN A 282 -2.30 -11.13 6.93
C GLN A 282 -2.46 -12.45 7.68
N ASN A 283 -2.37 -13.58 6.96
CA ASN A 283 -2.52 -14.90 7.54
C ASN A 283 -1.57 -15.88 6.87
N PHE A 284 -1.63 -17.15 7.30
CA PHE A 284 -0.81 -18.24 6.79
C PHE A 284 -0.70 -18.28 5.26
N TYR A 285 0.54 -18.28 4.78
CA TYR A 285 0.95 -18.50 3.40
C TYR A 285 2.32 -19.19 3.37
N TYR A 286 2.32 -20.50 3.62
CA TYR A 286 3.52 -21.35 3.73
C TYR A 286 4.57 -20.76 4.69
N HIS A 287 5.82 -20.62 4.24
CA HIS A 287 6.93 -20.10 5.05
C HIS A 287 6.94 -18.57 5.17
N ARG A 288 5.99 -17.85 4.55
CA ARG A 288 5.93 -16.39 4.67
C ARG A 288 5.49 -16.00 6.07
N VAL A 289 6.17 -14.97 6.59
CA VAL A 289 5.81 -14.36 7.86
C VAL A 289 4.43 -13.74 7.72
N SER A 290 3.55 -14.12 8.64
CA SER A 290 2.23 -13.54 8.77
C SER A 290 2.13 -12.76 10.07
N PHE A 291 1.10 -11.90 10.18
CA PHE A 291 0.95 -11.00 11.31
C PHE A 291 0.86 -11.76 12.65
N VAL A 292 0.22 -12.92 12.69
CA VAL A 292 0.15 -13.75 13.91
C VAL A 292 1.51 -14.30 14.33
N ASP A 293 2.42 -14.57 13.38
CA ASP A 293 3.75 -15.08 13.72
C ASP A 293 4.58 -14.03 14.46
N LEU A 294 4.33 -12.74 14.22
CA LEU A 294 5.00 -11.66 14.94
C LEU A 294 4.62 -11.60 16.42
N LEU A 295 3.44 -12.10 16.76
CA LEU A 295 2.89 -12.07 18.12
C LEU A 295 3.18 -13.35 18.91
N GLU A 296 3.47 -14.45 18.21
CA GLU A 296 3.56 -15.76 18.83
C GLU A 296 4.92 -16.47 18.64
N ASP A 297 5.74 -16.08 17.64
CA ASP A 297 7.11 -16.58 17.54
C ASP A 297 7.99 -15.87 18.59
N PRO A 298 8.54 -16.59 19.59
CA PRO A 298 9.33 -15.96 20.66
C PRO A 298 10.55 -15.19 20.16
N THR A 299 11.14 -15.62 19.04
CA THR A 299 12.30 -14.95 18.45
C THR A 299 11.91 -13.61 17.83
N LEU A 300 10.76 -13.58 17.15
CA LEU A 300 10.27 -12.34 16.53
C LEU A 300 9.72 -11.38 17.56
N ASP A 301 9.06 -11.88 18.61
CA ASP A 301 8.59 -11.09 19.75
C ASP A 301 9.76 -10.36 20.44
N GLU A 302 10.87 -11.05 20.73
CA GLU A 302 12.10 -10.42 21.28
C GLU A 302 12.66 -9.35 20.32
N LEU A 303 12.73 -9.64 19.02
CA LEU A 303 13.30 -8.71 18.04
C LEU A 303 12.41 -7.50 17.73
N LEU A 304 11.13 -7.57 18.09
CA LEU A 304 10.10 -6.56 17.79
C LEU A 304 9.51 -5.91 19.05
N GLU A 305 10.10 -6.10 20.22
CA GLU A 305 9.62 -5.56 21.50
C GLU A 305 9.29 -4.05 21.42
N ASP A 306 10.16 -3.29 20.73
CA ASP A 306 10.02 -1.84 20.55
C ASP A 306 9.30 -1.44 19.25
N ALA A 307 8.79 -2.38 18.45
CA ALA A 307 8.08 -2.08 17.21
C ALA A 307 6.64 -1.59 17.48
N ASP A 308 6.05 -0.88 16.52
CA ASP A 308 4.63 -0.49 16.55
C ASP A 308 3.87 -1.41 15.59
N LEU A 309 3.08 -2.36 16.11
CA LEU A 309 2.38 -3.35 15.31
C LEU A 309 0.94 -2.91 15.05
N ILE A 310 0.61 -2.68 13.78
CA ILE A 310 -0.74 -2.29 13.36
C ILE A 310 -1.44 -3.45 12.64
N GLY A 311 -2.41 -4.03 13.33
CA GLY A 311 -3.29 -5.07 12.78
C GLY A 311 -4.51 -4.52 12.02
N ASP A 312 -4.82 -3.23 12.17
CA ASP A 312 -5.98 -2.62 11.51
C ASP A 312 -5.71 -2.45 9.99
N PRO A 313 -6.53 -3.08 9.11
CA PRO A 313 -6.35 -3.00 7.67
C PRO A 313 -6.81 -1.67 7.05
N LYS A 314 -7.39 -0.74 7.82
CA LYS A 314 -8.06 0.47 7.33
C LYS A 314 -7.60 1.81 7.92
N ILE A 315 -6.44 1.86 8.61
CA ILE A 315 -5.97 3.10 9.25
C ILE A 315 -5.91 4.28 8.28
N SER A 316 -6.34 5.45 8.72
CA SER A 316 -6.30 6.70 7.98
C SER A 316 -4.86 7.17 7.69
N LYS A 317 -4.71 8.09 6.73
CA LYS A 317 -3.42 8.74 6.47
C LYS A 317 -2.86 9.43 7.71
N ASN A 318 -3.71 10.10 8.50
CA ASN A 318 -3.27 10.79 9.72
C ASN A 318 -2.78 9.82 10.78
N GLU A 319 -3.47 8.70 10.97
CA GLU A 319 -3.04 7.64 11.90
C GLU A 319 -1.71 7.06 11.44
N LEU A 320 -1.59 6.66 10.17
CA LEU A 320 -0.32 6.17 9.61
C LEU A 320 0.83 7.16 9.83
N VAL A 321 0.60 8.44 9.57
CA VAL A 321 1.60 9.50 9.79
C VAL A 321 1.94 9.66 11.26
N ALA A 322 0.94 9.64 12.15
CA ALA A 322 1.16 9.72 13.59
C ALA A 322 2.03 8.56 14.09
N HIS A 323 1.84 7.35 13.57
CA HIS A 323 2.71 6.20 13.85
C HIS A 323 4.13 6.39 13.31
N LEU A 324 4.28 6.89 12.07
CA LEU A 324 5.58 7.15 11.45
C LEU A 324 6.37 8.31 12.08
N ASP A 325 5.70 9.19 12.81
CA ASP A 325 6.33 10.34 13.48
C ASP A 325 6.70 10.04 14.95
N LYS A 326 6.33 8.86 15.48
CA LYS A 326 6.84 8.38 16.79
C LYS A 326 8.35 8.08 16.70
N ASP A 327 9.06 8.31 17.80
CA ASP A 327 10.53 8.23 17.92
C ASP A 327 11.14 6.96 17.33
N ASN A 328 11.60 7.02 16.08
CA ASN A 328 12.39 6.00 15.37
C ASN A 328 12.01 4.53 15.67
N ARG A 329 10.70 4.24 15.78
CA ARG A 329 10.19 2.87 15.98
C ARG A 329 9.95 2.23 14.62
N LEU A 330 10.22 0.93 14.52
CA LEU A 330 9.85 0.16 13.34
C LEU A 330 8.32 0.04 13.31
N LEU A 331 7.70 0.49 12.23
CA LEU A 331 6.28 0.29 12.01
C LEU A 331 6.07 -1.06 11.30
N VAL A 332 5.23 -1.93 11.85
CA VAL A 332 4.91 -3.23 11.25
C VAL A 332 3.43 -3.31 10.92
N ILE A 333 3.12 -3.68 9.68
CA ILE A 333 1.75 -3.76 9.15
C ILE A 333 1.49 -5.09 8.46
N SER A 334 0.22 -5.42 8.29
CA SER A 334 -0.21 -6.48 7.38
C SER A 334 -0.47 -5.95 5.97
N ASP A 335 -0.05 -6.71 4.96
CA ASP A 335 -0.39 -6.47 3.56
C ASP A 335 -1.86 -6.76 3.21
N GLY A 336 -2.60 -7.39 4.12
CA GLY A 336 -4.02 -7.74 3.96
C GLY A 336 -4.29 -9.01 3.16
N THR A 337 -3.25 -9.68 2.65
CA THR A 337 -3.38 -10.76 1.68
C THR A 337 -2.94 -12.12 2.25
N ARG A 338 -3.36 -13.18 1.53
CA ARG A 338 -2.93 -14.58 1.74
C ARG A 338 -2.42 -15.19 0.42
N GLU A 339 -1.84 -14.34 -0.41
CA GLU A 339 -1.46 -14.68 -1.78
C GLU A 339 -0.25 -13.85 -2.22
N PRO A 340 0.34 -14.12 -3.39
CA PRO A 340 1.36 -13.25 -3.97
C PRO A 340 0.92 -11.79 -4.08
N PHE A 341 1.87 -10.87 -4.28
CA PHE A 341 1.58 -9.44 -4.33
C PHE A 341 0.47 -9.12 -5.35
N ASN A 342 -0.65 -8.59 -4.88
CA ASN A 342 -1.78 -8.24 -5.71
C ASN A 342 -2.34 -6.88 -5.27
N PRO A 343 -1.97 -5.77 -5.94
CA PRO A 343 -2.45 -4.43 -5.64
C PRO A 343 -3.98 -4.29 -5.54
N LEU A 344 -4.74 -5.15 -6.24
CA LEU A 344 -6.19 -5.14 -6.18
C LEU A 344 -6.75 -5.66 -4.87
N LEU A 345 -5.97 -6.39 -4.07
CA LEU A 345 -6.46 -7.08 -2.88
C LEU A 345 -5.68 -6.75 -1.61
N THR A 346 -4.71 -5.84 -1.69
CA THR A 346 -3.99 -5.36 -0.51
C THR A 346 -4.90 -4.57 0.43
N SER A 347 -4.55 -4.55 1.72
CA SER A 347 -5.22 -3.70 2.69
C SER A 347 -5.08 -2.21 2.34
N VAL A 348 -5.97 -1.41 2.89
CA VAL A 348 -5.96 0.05 2.75
C VAL A 348 -4.73 0.63 3.45
N THR A 349 -4.42 0.12 4.64
CA THR A 349 -3.21 0.41 5.40
C THR A 349 -1.96 0.20 4.53
N TYR A 350 -1.87 -0.94 3.85
CA TYR A 350 -0.76 -1.25 2.95
C TYR A 350 -0.69 -0.29 1.76
N ALA A 351 -1.82 -0.01 1.10
CA ALA A 351 -1.85 0.92 -0.04
C ALA A 351 -1.40 2.34 0.37
N ARG A 352 -1.77 2.80 1.57
CA ARG A 352 -1.31 4.08 2.12
C ARG A 352 0.18 4.06 2.47
N ALA A 353 0.67 2.97 3.07
CA ALA A 353 2.10 2.79 3.34
C ALA A 353 2.92 2.79 2.04
N PHE A 354 2.44 2.14 1.00
CA PHE A 354 3.04 2.15 -0.33
C PHE A 354 3.12 3.57 -0.88
N LYS A 355 2.02 4.34 -0.76
CA LYS A 355 1.99 5.73 -1.20
C LYS A 355 2.96 6.62 -0.41
N GLU A 356 3.06 6.45 0.91
CA GLU A 356 3.94 7.29 1.74
C GLU A 356 5.42 6.98 1.50
N ALA A 357 5.76 5.73 1.21
CA ALA A 357 7.13 5.29 0.95
C ALA A 357 7.78 6.04 -0.23
N ASP A 358 9.09 6.24 -0.14
CA ASP A 358 9.98 6.70 -1.20
C ASP A 358 10.49 5.54 -2.06
N LEU A 359 10.65 4.37 -1.44
CA LEU A 359 11.16 3.15 -2.03
C LEU A 359 10.41 1.95 -1.45
N VAL A 360 10.05 0.99 -2.30
CA VAL A 360 9.44 -0.26 -1.88
C VAL A 360 10.41 -1.41 -2.14
N VAL A 361 10.77 -2.15 -1.11
CA VAL A 361 11.64 -3.32 -1.23
C VAL A 361 10.83 -4.59 -1.08
N TYR A 362 10.91 -5.49 -2.05
CA TYR A 362 10.25 -6.79 -2.02
C TYR A 362 11.26 -7.93 -1.82
N ARG A 363 11.01 -8.77 -0.82
CA ARG A 363 11.80 -9.98 -0.55
C ARG A 363 11.08 -11.27 -0.95
N ASN A 364 9.92 -11.15 -1.60
CA ASN A 364 9.05 -12.27 -1.94
C ASN A 364 9.18 -12.67 -3.43
N PRO A 365 9.84 -13.81 -3.76
CA PRO A 365 9.92 -14.31 -5.14
C PRO A 365 8.56 -14.51 -5.82
N GLY A 366 7.52 -14.93 -5.09
CA GLY A 366 6.20 -15.18 -5.68
C GLY A 366 5.51 -13.93 -6.22
N GLY A 367 5.91 -12.73 -5.78
CA GLY A 367 5.38 -11.46 -6.29
C GLY A 367 6.12 -10.91 -7.50
N ARG A 368 7.25 -11.52 -7.91
CA ARG A 368 8.14 -10.95 -8.92
C ARG A 368 7.48 -10.84 -10.29
N GLU A 369 6.69 -11.83 -10.70
CA GLU A 369 5.93 -11.77 -11.97
C GLU A 369 4.92 -10.63 -11.99
N ASN A 370 4.31 -10.33 -10.83
CA ASN A 370 3.33 -9.25 -10.68
C ASN A 370 3.98 -7.87 -10.63
N ILE A 371 5.26 -7.81 -10.27
CA ILE A 371 6.09 -6.61 -10.37
C ILE A 371 6.61 -6.48 -11.81
N ASN A 372 7.00 -7.57 -12.48
CA ASN A 372 7.67 -7.55 -13.79
C ASN A 372 6.69 -7.66 -14.99
N ASN A 373 5.66 -6.81 -15.00
CA ASN A 373 4.74 -6.62 -16.13
C ASN A 373 4.92 -5.23 -16.78
N HIS A 374 4.11 -4.86 -17.78
CA HIS A 374 4.20 -3.54 -18.42
C HIS A 374 3.70 -2.37 -17.55
N PHE A 375 2.87 -2.62 -16.53
CA PHE A 375 2.33 -1.55 -15.68
C PHE A 375 3.43 -0.90 -14.84
N LEU A 376 3.51 0.43 -14.80
CA LEU A 376 4.46 1.12 -13.94
C LEU A 376 3.80 1.54 -12.62
N PHE A 377 4.59 1.55 -11.56
CA PHE A 377 4.12 1.85 -10.20
C PHE A 377 4.30 3.33 -9.88
N THR A 378 3.64 3.78 -8.80
CA THR A 378 3.79 5.15 -8.30
C THR A 378 5.10 5.36 -7.53
N ARG A 379 5.77 4.27 -7.15
CA ARG A 379 7.04 4.23 -6.41
C ARG A 379 8.05 3.33 -7.07
N ASP A 380 9.33 3.63 -6.83
CA ASP A 380 10.41 2.76 -7.24
C ASP A 380 10.30 1.46 -6.43
N ILE A 381 10.42 0.33 -7.11
CA ILE A 381 10.36 -0.99 -6.51
C ILE A 381 11.69 -1.70 -6.75
N VAL A 382 12.28 -2.22 -5.68
CA VAL A 382 13.43 -3.12 -5.75
C VAL A 382 13.02 -4.47 -5.21
N SER A 383 13.01 -5.50 -6.05
CA SER A 383 12.85 -6.89 -5.61
C SER A 383 14.22 -7.51 -5.41
N ILE A 384 14.54 -7.92 -4.18
CA ILE A 384 15.81 -8.57 -3.82
C ILE A 384 15.47 -9.96 -3.31
N ILE A 385 15.76 -11.00 -4.08
CA ILE A 385 15.42 -12.38 -3.70
C ILE A 385 16.65 -13.28 -3.76
N PRO A 386 16.75 -14.29 -2.87
CA PRO A 386 17.76 -15.34 -3.00
C PRO A 386 17.63 -16.08 -4.33
N ALA A 387 18.73 -16.20 -5.06
CA ALA A 387 18.83 -17.11 -6.20
C ALA A 387 19.33 -18.47 -5.68
N ASP A 388 20.63 -18.72 -5.81
CA ASP A 388 21.34 -19.81 -5.16
C ASP A 388 22.03 -19.36 -3.87
N ASP A 389 22.62 -20.31 -3.14
CA ASP A 389 23.29 -20.04 -1.86
C ASP A 389 24.46 -19.06 -2.06
N GLY A 390 24.38 -17.89 -1.44
CA GLY A 390 25.36 -16.80 -1.60
C GLY A 390 25.13 -15.90 -2.82
N GLU A 391 24.07 -16.14 -3.61
CA GLU A 391 23.71 -15.33 -4.77
C GLU A 391 22.39 -14.58 -4.58
N LEU A 392 22.31 -13.40 -5.19
CA LEU A 392 21.13 -12.54 -5.13
C LEU A 392 20.64 -12.21 -6.54
N ASP A 393 19.34 -12.26 -6.71
CA ASP A 393 18.66 -11.75 -7.88
C ASP A 393 17.95 -10.44 -7.51
N ILE A 394 18.42 -9.35 -8.12
CA ILE A 394 17.93 -7.98 -7.89
C ILE A 394 17.21 -7.50 -9.14
N LEU A 395 15.96 -7.08 -8.98
CA LEU A 395 15.19 -6.40 -10.02
C LEU A 395 14.86 -4.99 -9.56
N LEU A 396 15.22 -4.00 -10.35
CA LEU A 396 14.76 -2.64 -10.21
C LEU A 396 13.61 -2.38 -11.18
N LYS A 397 12.51 -1.84 -10.67
CA LYS A 397 11.43 -1.26 -11.47
C LYS A 397 11.21 0.17 -11.03
N GLU A 398 11.68 1.10 -11.86
CA GLU A 398 11.49 2.53 -11.63
C GLU A 398 10.00 2.91 -11.71
N ARG A 399 9.61 3.91 -10.94
CA ARG A 399 8.27 4.48 -10.95
C ARG A 399 7.94 5.10 -12.30
N HIS A 400 6.64 5.24 -12.57
CA HIS A 400 6.18 5.94 -13.76
C HIS A 400 6.67 7.41 -13.76
N PRO A 401 7.23 7.94 -14.86
CA PRO A 401 7.73 9.32 -14.92
C PRO A 401 6.67 10.40 -14.66
N ARG A 402 5.41 10.11 -14.95
CA ARG A 402 4.26 11.00 -14.68
C ARG A 402 3.65 10.80 -13.29
N ALA A 403 4.19 9.92 -12.45
CA ALA A 403 3.70 9.76 -11.09
C ALA A 403 4.07 11.00 -10.27
N ILE A 404 3.08 11.83 -9.96
CA ILE A 404 3.25 13.02 -9.11
C ILE A 404 3.20 12.59 -7.65
N ARG A 405 4.11 13.13 -6.84
CA ARG A 405 4.10 12.98 -5.37
C ARG A 405 3.98 14.35 -4.73
N PHE A 406 3.08 14.47 -3.78
CA PHE A 406 3.05 15.58 -2.85
C PHE A 406 3.64 15.13 -1.52
N SER A 407 4.80 15.67 -1.16
CA SER A 407 5.39 15.42 0.15
C SER A 407 4.56 16.07 1.25
N ARG A 408 4.66 15.54 2.47
CA ARG A 408 4.02 16.14 3.66
C ARG A 408 4.42 17.60 3.86
N ALA A 409 5.70 17.91 3.68
CA ALA A 409 6.21 19.27 3.79
C ALA A 409 5.57 20.20 2.75
N GLU A 410 5.34 19.74 1.53
CA GLU A 410 4.67 20.53 0.49
C GLU A 410 3.19 20.76 0.80
N LEU A 411 2.45 19.74 1.23
CA LEU A 411 1.04 19.86 1.61
C LEU A 411 0.88 20.78 2.82
N ARG A 412 1.73 20.62 3.83
CA ARG A 412 1.75 21.48 5.01
C ARG A 412 2.07 22.93 4.65
N ARG A 413 3.09 23.17 3.83
CA ARG A 413 3.43 24.51 3.34
C ARG A 413 2.26 25.15 2.58
N LYS A 414 1.53 24.38 1.76
CA LYS A 414 0.31 24.87 1.08
C LYS A 414 -0.77 25.28 2.08
N ALA A 415 -1.00 24.47 3.11
CA ALA A 415 -1.95 24.81 4.18
C ALA A 415 -1.51 26.06 4.96
N GLU A 416 -0.23 26.16 5.33
CA GLU A 416 0.34 27.32 6.04
C GLU A 416 0.23 28.60 5.22
N GLN A 417 0.50 28.55 3.90
CA GLN A 417 0.28 29.69 3.00
C GLN A 417 -1.17 30.18 2.98
N LEU A 418 -2.14 29.25 3.03
CA LEU A 418 -3.55 29.60 3.13
C LEU A 418 -3.88 30.22 4.49
N ILE A 419 -3.35 29.65 5.57
CA ILE A 419 -3.51 30.20 6.93
C ILE A 419 -2.97 31.63 6.99
N ASP A 420 -1.78 31.89 6.45
CA ASP A 420 -1.15 33.22 6.46
C ASP A 420 -1.90 34.23 5.58
N MET A 421 -2.49 33.79 4.47
CA MET A 421 -3.38 34.62 3.66
C MET A 421 -4.63 35.00 4.46
N VAL A 422 -5.32 34.03 5.04
CA VAL A 422 -6.56 34.26 5.80
C VAL A 422 -6.35 35.12 7.03
N LYS A 423 -5.24 34.94 7.77
CA LYS A 423 -4.88 35.79 8.90
C LYS A 423 -4.71 37.26 8.52
N ARG A 424 -4.12 37.53 7.35
CA ARG A 424 -3.98 38.90 6.84
C ARG A 424 -5.33 39.51 6.51
N GLU A 425 -6.21 38.75 5.86
CA GLU A 425 -7.56 39.22 5.54
C GLU A 425 -8.42 39.45 6.79
N ASN A 426 -8.32 38.58 7.79
CA ASN A 426 -9.00 38.76 9.08
C ASN A 426 -8.48 40.01 9.82
N THR A 427 -7.15 40.23 9.81
CA THR A 427 -6.55 41.46 10.36
C THR A 427 -7.01 42.72 9.62
N ALA A 428 -7.37 42.60 8.34
CA ALA A 428 -7.96 43.68 7.54
C ALA A 428 -9.47 43.88 7.79
N GLY A 429 -10.06 43.17 8.77
CA GLY A 429 -11.46 43.29 9.17
C GLY A 429 -12.43 42.46 8.33
N LYS A 430 -11.93 41.57 7.47
CA LYS A 430 -12.80 40.71 6.65
C LYS A 430 -13.19 39.44 7.39
N THR A 431 -14.43 39.01 7.18
CA THR A 431 -14.95 37.74 7.69
C THR A 431 -14.49 36.59 6.80
N ILE A 432 -14.07 35.49 7.38
CA ILE A 432 -13.59 34.32 6.66
C ILE A 432 -14.68 33.25 6.64
N MET A 433 -15.12 32.89 5.43
CA MET A 433 -16.09 31.83 5.20
C MET A 433 -15.45 30.62 4.54
N PHE A 434 -15.55 29.44 5.17
CA PHE A 434 -15.21 28.17 4.55
C PHE A 434 -16.46 27.51 3.98
N TYR A 435 -16.46 27.20 2.68
CA TYR A 435 -17.62 26.63 2.00
C TYR A 435 -17.41 25.14 1.68
N SER A 436 -18.03 24.29 2.50
CA SER A 436 -18.04 22.83 2.38
C SER A 436 -19.15 22.37 1.43
N ALA A 437 -18.79 21.75 0.30
CA ALA A 437 -19.75 21.34 -0.73
C ALA A 437 -19.56 19.90 -1.18
N ILE A 438 -20.58 19.34 -1.84
CA ILE A 438 -20.49 18.02 -2.46
C ILE A 438 -19.51 18.09 -3.63
N VAL A 439 -18.27 17.65 -3.41
CA VAL A 439 -17.27 17.52 -4.47
C VAL A 439 -16.94 16.06 -4.66
N GLY A 440 -17.36 15.54 -5.80
CA GLY A 440 -17.03 14.20 -6.23
C GLY A 440 -17.79 13.09 -5.54
N SER A 441 -18.79 13.38 -4.68
CA SER A 441 -19.61 12.37 -3.96
C SER A 441 -20.83 11.81 -4.70
N ILE A 442 -21.15 12.41 -5.84
CA ILE A 442 -22.16 11.88 -6.75
C ILE A 442 -21.42 11.18 -7.92
N PRO A 443 -21.66 9.87 -8.15
CA PRO A 443 -20.98 9.11 -9.18
C PRO A 443 -21.05 9.79 -10.54
N SER A 444 -19.92 9.87 -11.26
CA SER A 444 -19.81 10.48 -12.60
C SER A 444 -20.21 11.96 -12.70
N GLN A 445 -20.33 12.67 -11.57
CA GLN A 445 -20.77 14.08 -11.54
C GLN A 445 -19.68 15.05 -11.04
N LEU A 446 -18.40 14.65 -11.01
CA LEU A 446 -17.32 15.50 -10.50
C LEU A 446 -17.20 16.84 -11.23
N LYS A 447 -17.37 16.85 -12.56
CA LYS A 447 -17.32 18.09 -13.35
C LYS A 447 -18.49 19.02 -13.00
N THR A 448 -19.71 18.48 -12.96
CA THR A 448 -20.91 19.20 -12.55
C THR A 448 -20.78 19.74 -11.13
N ALA A 449 -20.23 18.94 -10.21
CA ALA A 449 -20.00 19.32 -8.83
C ALA A 449 -19.06 20.53 -8.71
N LYS A 450 -17.95 20.53 -9.46
CA LYS A 450 -17.04 21.68 -9.53
C LYS A 450 -17.72 22.93 -10.12
N GLU A 451 -18.54 22.75 -11.15
CA GLU A 451 -19.29 23.85 -11.79
C GLU A 451 -20.30 24.47 -10.82
N VAL A 452 -21.14 23.64 -10.17
CA VAL A 452 -22.12 24.05 -9.15
C VAL A 452 -21.45 24.78 -7.99
N LEU A 453 -20.34 24.23 -7.48
CA LEU A 453 -19.54 24.83 -6.41
C LEU A 453 -19.03 26.22 -6.80
N ASN A 454 -18.37 26.34 -7.95
CA ASN A 454 -17.77 27.60 -8.39
C ASN A 454 -18.82 28.69 -8.63
N VAL A 455 -19.93 28.35 -9.30
CA VAL A 455 -21.02 29.29 -9.56
C VAL A 455 -21.62 29.83 -8.26
N PHE A 456 -21.82 28.97 -7.27
CA PHE A 456 -22.35 29.42 -5.99
C PHE A 456 -21.37 30.31 -5.23
N VAL A 457 -20.09 29.94 -5.22
CA VAL A 457 -19.05 30.74 -4.58
C VAL A 457 -18.94 32.12 -5.22
N GLU A 458 -19.00 32.22 -6.55
CA GLU A 458 -19.05 33.50 -7.26
C GLU A 458 -20.28 34.32 -6.85
N HIS A 459 -21.46 33.70 -6.81
CA HIS A 459 -22.67 34.36 -6.33
C HIS A 459 -22.54 34.91 -4.90
N LEU A 460 -21.94 34.14 -3.98
CA LEU A 460 -21.69 34.59 -2.62
C LEU A 460 -20.67 35.73 -2.58
N ARG A 461 -19.59 35.68 -3.38
CA ARG A 461 -18.58 36.74 -3.49
C ARG A 461 -19.20 38.05 -4.00
N ASP A 462 -20.17 37.98 -4.91
CA ASP A 462 -20.88 39.16 -5.43
C ASP A 462 -21.92 39.72 -4.45
N SER A 463 -22.50 38.85 -3.61
CA SER A 463 -23.62 39.21 -2.73
C SER A 463 -23.19 39.65 -1.32
N LEU A 464 -22.01 39.22 -0.85
CA LEU A 464 -21.52 39.47 0.50
C LEU A 464 -20.38 40.51 0.49
N HIS A 465 -20.54 41.56 1.28
CA HIS A 465 -19.50 42.57 1.48
C HIS A 465 -18.52 42.14 2.58
N GLU A 466 -17.22 42.40 2.41
CA GLU A 466 -16.17 42.12 3.40
C GLU A 466 -16.07 40.65 3.85
N VAL A 467 -16.44 39.70 2.98
CA VAL A 467 -16.28 38.26 3.23
C VAL A 467 -15.25 37.66 2.27
N VAL A 468 -14.29 36.90 2.81
CA VAL A 468 -13.37 36.07 2.03
C VAL A 468 -13.85 34.63 2.04
N ILE A 469 -14.19 34.11 0.86
CA ILE A 469 -14.74 32.75 0.72
C ILE A 469 -13.64 31.80 0.26
N ILE A 470 -13.33 30.84 1.12
CA ILE A 470 -12.44 29.72 0.85
C ILE A 470 -13.24 28.62 0.16
N ASN A 471 -12.92 28.41 -1.12
CA ASN A 471 -13.51 27.39 -1.97
C ASN A 471 -12.54 26.21 -2.10
N PRO A 472 -12.85 25.05 -1.50
CA PRO A 472 -11.97 23.89 -1.59
C PRO A 472 -11.68 23.42 -3.02
N GLY A 473 -12.61 23.66 -3.94
CA GLY A 473 -12.48 23.31 -5.35
C GLY A 473 -11.39 24.08 -6.10
N GLU A 474 -11.04 25.29 -5.64
CA GLU A 474 -10.00 26.15 -6.25
C GLU A 474 -8.57 25.69 -5.95
N HIS A 475 -8.39 24.86 -4.92
CA HIS A 475 -7.06 24.39 -4.49
C HIS A 475 -6.75 22.95 -4.91
N PHE A 476 -7.58 22.36 -5.78
CA PHE A 476 -7.32 21.06 -6.37
C PHE A 476 -6.18 21.17 -7.40
N VAL A 477 -5.05 20.53 -7.14
CA VAL A 477 -3.94 20.42 -8.09
C VAL A 477 -3.93 19.03 -8.69
N GLU A 478 -3.64 18.95 -9.99
CA GLU A 478 -3.46 17.68 -10.68
C GLU A 478 -2.41 16.81 -9.95
N GLY A 479 -2.76 15.54 -9.75
CA GLY A 479 -1.94 14.58 -9.00
C GLY A 479 -2.22 14.51 -7.50
N MET A 480 -2.98 15.44 -6.90
CA MET A 480 -3.47 15.27 -5.52
C MET A 480 -4.68 14.33 -5.50
N ASP A 481 -4.68 13.38 -4.57
CA ASP A 481 -5.86 12.55 -4.30
C ASP A 481 -6.63 13.03 -3.06
N ALA A 482 -7.74 12.34 -2.77
CA ALA A 482 -8.61 12.68 -1.64
C ALA A 482 -7.88 12.67 -0.29
N ASP A 483 -6.91 11.76 -0.08
CA ASP A 483 -6.14 11.68 1.17
C ASP A 483 -5.16 12.87 1.30
N ASP A 484 -4.58 13.35 0.19
CA ASP A 484 -3.74 14.55 0.20
C ASP A 484 -4.53 15.82 0.47
N ILE A 485 -5.68 15.94 -0.17
CA ILE A 485 -6.60 17.06 -0.03
C ILE A 485 -7.12 17.13 1.41
N MET A 486 -7.60 16.01 1.95
CA MET A 486 -8.09 15.94 3.33
C MET A 486 -7.00 16.27 4.34
N TYR A 487 -5.78 15.76 4.14
CA TYR A 487 -4.64 16.09 5.01
C TYR A 487 -4.33 17.59 5.04
N MET A 488 -4.27 18.22 3.87
CA MET A 488 -4.03 19.67 3.76
C MET A 488 -5.16 20.48 4.38
N TRP A 489 -6.42 20.13 4.09
CA TRP A 489 -7.58 20.86 4.59
C TRP A 489 -7.75 20.75 6.09
N GLU A 490 -7.49 19.58 6.67
CA GLU A 490 -7.60 19.43 8.12
C GLU A 490 -6.63 20.35 8.88
N ILE A 491 -5.42 20.57 8.36
CA ILE A 491 -4.46 21.55 8.92
C ILE A 491 -5.06 22.96 8.89
N PHE A 492 -5.61 23.38 7.75
CA PHE A 492 -6.23 24.70 7.59
C PHE A 492 -7.48 24.85 8.46
N GLN A 493 -8.38 23.87 8.44
CA GLN A 493 -9.65 23.86 9.15
C GLN A 493 -9.47 23.90 10.67
N ARG A 494 -8.42 23.25 11.18
CA ARG A 494 -8.08 23.28 12.61
C ARG A 494 -7.28 24.51 13.04
N SER A 495 -7.00 25.45 12.13
CA SER A 495 -6.18 26.62 12.43
C SER A 495 -6.87 27.70 13.28
N GLY A 496 -8.20 27.60 13.46
CA GLY A 496 -9.00 28.57 14.22
C GLY A 496 -9.26 29.91 13.49
N ASN A 497 -9.03 29.99 12.17
CA ASN A 497 -9.19 31.23 11.40
C ASN A 497 -10.49 31.28 10.58
N ILE A 498 -11.46 30.40 10.86
CA ILE A 498 -12.74 30.34 10.15
C ILE A 498 -13.80 31.01 11.04
N ASP A 499 -14.46 32.05 10.53
CA ASP A 499 -15.55 32.73 11.24
C ASP A 499 -16.91 32.11 10.90
N ILE A 500 -17.10 31.72 9.63
CA ILE A 500 -18.31 31.07 9.15
C ILE A 500 -17.95 29.77 8.44
N TRP A 501 -18.42 28.64 8.96
CA TRP A 501 -18.39 27.37 8.27
C TRP A 501 -19.75 27.13 7.64
N ARG A 502 -19.82 27.15 6.31
CA ARG A 502 -21.05 26.93 5.55
C ARG A 502 -21.01 25.58 4.84
N PHE A 503 -21.99 24.74 5.15
CA PHE A 503 -22.26 23.50 4.43
C PHE A 503 -23.31 23.74 3.36
N GLN A 504 -23.01 23.31 2.13
CA GLN A 504 -23.87 23.41 0.96
C GLN A 504 -25.26 22.83 1.26
N THR A 505 -26.29 23.63 1.03
CA THR A 505 -27.70 23.25 1.18
C THR A 505 -28.33 22.84 -0.15
N VAL A 506 -29.54 22.28 -0.10
CA VAL A 506 -30.36 22.03 -1.30
C VAL A 506 -30.61 23.34 -2.05
N ASP A 507 -30.90 24.43 -1.32
CA ASP A 507 -31.17 25.74 -1.90
C ASP A 507 -29.93 26.32 -2.60
N ASP A 508 -28.74 26.09 -2.05
CA ASP A 508 -27.49 26.49 -2.69
C ASP A 508 -27.32 25.80 -4.05
N ILE A 509 -27.61 24.49 -4.12
CA ILE A 509 -27.54 23.71 -5.36
C ILE A 509 -28.60 24.20 -6.36
N VAL A 510 -29.85 24.36 -5.93
CA VAL A 510 -30.93 24.87 -6.77
C VAL A 510 -30.57 26.23 -7.35
N LYS A 511 -30.05 27.14 -6.50
CA LYS A 511 -29.64 28.47 -6.93
C LYS A 511 -28.49 28.42 -7.93
N SER A 512 -27.53 27.53 -7.73
CA SER A 512 -26.42 27.33 -8.69
C SER A 512 -26.93 26.92 -10.06
N PHE A 513 -27.83 25.94 -10.14
CA PHE A 513 -28.41 25.52 -11.41
C PHE A 513 -29.27 26.62 -12.06
N GLU A 514 -30.00 27.40 -11.27
CA GLU A 514 -30.75 28.58 -11.73
C GLU A 514 -29.80 29.60 -12.39
N LEU A 515 -28.69 29.95 -11.72
CA LEU A 515 -27.67 30.87 -12.25
C LEU A 515 -26.99 30.34 -13.52
N MET A 516 -26.87 29.01 -13.65
CA MET A 516 -26.38 28.34 -14.85
C MET A 516 -27.42 28.27 -15.98
N GLY A 517 -28.66 28.71 -15.76
CA GLY A 517 -29.76 28.61 -16.72
C GLY A 517 -30.20 27.16 -17.00
N LYS A 518 -29.95 26.23 -16.06
CA LYS A 518 -30.23 24.80 -16.19
C LYS A 518 -31.25 24.37 -15.14
N LYS A 519 -32.04 23.33 -15.43
CA LYS A 519 -32.85 22.65 -14.40
C LYS A 519 -31.95 21.74 -13.57
N VAL A 520 -32.28 21.58 -12.30
CA VAL A 520 -31.60 20.61 -11.43
C VAL A 520 -31.84 19.21 -11.99
N PRO A 521 -30.78 18.47 -12.38
CA PRO A 521 -30.91 17.13 -12.91
C PRO A 521 -31.29 16.12 -11.81
N PRO A 522 -31.91 14.98 -12.15
CA PRO A 522 -32.39 13.99 -11.18
C PRO A 522 -31.31 13.50 -10.20
N GLU A 523 -30.06 13.42 -10.66
CA GLU A 523 -28.91 13.00 -9.87
C GLU A 523 -28.55 13.99 -8.76
N TRP A 524 -29.04 15.23 -8.80
CA TRP A 524 -28.77 16.30 -7.84
C TRP A 524 -29.99 16.70 -7.02
N THR A 525 -31.19 16.30 -7.44
CA THR A 525 -32.44 16.66 -6.77
C THR A 525 -32.46 16.24 -5.30
N GLY A 526 -32.69 17.21 -4.42
CA GLY A 526 -32.79 17.00 -2.97
C GLY A 526 -31.47 16.64 -2.27
N LYS A 527 -30.33 16.73 -2.96
CA LYS A 527 -29.02 16.50 -2.36
C LYS A 527 -28.47 17.78 -1.75
N ASP A 528 -27.67 17.63 -0.70
CA ASP A 528 -26.94 18.67 0.01
C ASP A 528 -25.61 18.09 0.56
N ALA A 529 -24.85 18.87 1.31
CA ALA A 529 -23.57 18.44 1.87
C ALA A 529 -23.63 17.12 2.67
N THR A 530 -24.79 16.69 3.18
CA THR A 530 -24.93 15.40 3.91
C THR A 530 -24.72 14.17 3.02
N TYR A 531 -24.67 14.36 1.70
CA TYR A 531 -24.35 13.33 0.71
C TYR A 531 -22.84 13.24 0.41
N SER A 532 -22.01 14.03 1.10
CA SER A 532 -20.55 14.05 0.96
C SER A 532 -19.87 13.54 2.22
N THR A 533 -19.05 12.49 2.09
CA THR A 533 -18.29 11.99 3.24
C THR A 533 -17.20 12.98 3.70
N GLY A 534 -16.72 13.82 2.78
CA GLY A 534 -15.86 14.95 3.13
C GLY A 534 -16.55 15.89 4.06
N CYS A 535 -17.75 16.31 3.67
CA CYS A 535 -18.54 17.21 4.48
C CYS A 535 -18.94 16.57 5.83
N THR A 536 -19.09 15.25 5.92
CA THR A 536 -19.26 14.60 7.23
C THR A 536 -18.03 14.75 8.12
N LYS A 537 -16.83 14.46 7.61
CA LYS A 537 -15.58 14.66 8.38
C LYS A 537 -15.37 16.13 8.75
N GLU A 538 -15.62 17.02 7.79
CA GLU A 538 -15.55 18.46 7.99
C GLU A 538 -16.54 18.93 9.06
N MET A 539 -17.75 18.38 9.11
CA MET A 539 -18.74 18.69 10.15
C MET A 539 -18.25 18.26 11.53
N GLU A 540 -17.63 17.08 11.66
CA GLU A 540 -17.02 16.65 12.92
C GLU A 540 -15.90 17.60 13.37
N ILE A 541 -15.03 18.02 12.44
CA ILE A 541 -13.97 19.01 12.71
C ILE A 541 -14.59 20.35 13.11
N ALA A 542 -15.58 20.84 12.37
CA ALA A 542 -16.26 22.11 12.61
C ALA A 542 -16.90 22.14 14.01
N MET A 543 -17.56 21.06 14.42
CA MET A 543 -18.11 20.91 15.77
C MET A 543 -17.02 20.92 16.86
N GLN A 544 -15.85 20.33 16.60
CA GLN A 544 -14.72 20.36 17.54
C GLN A 544 -14.13 21.78 17.66
N ILE A 545 -13.98 22.47 16.54
CA ILE A 545 -13.43 23.83 16.49
C ILE A 545 -14.41 24.84 17.10
N GLN A 546 -15.72 24.72 16.87
CA GLN A 546 -16.72 25.61 17.48
C GLN A 546 -16.72 25.54 19.01
N LYS A 547 -16.41 24.37 19.58
CA LYS A 547 -16.24 24.25 21.05
C LYS A 547 -15.05 25.05 21.58
N GLN A 548 -14.01 25.24 20.76
CA GLN A 548 -12.82 26.03 21.10
C GLN A 548 -13.02 27.52 20.77
N TYR A 549 -13.79 27.82 19.72
CA TYR A 549 -14.09 29.16 19.20
C TYR A 549 -15.62 29.34 19.09
N PRO A 550 -16.32 29.65 20.20
CA PRO A 550 -17.79 29.70 20.26
C PRO A 550 -18.44 30.74 19.35
N GLU A 551 -17.69 31.75 18.94
CA GLU A 551 -18.08 32.79 18.00
C GLU A 551 -18.20 32.30 16.55
N MET A 552 -17.57 31.18 16.20
CA MET A 552 -17.66 30.59 14.87
C MET A 552 -19.09 30.13 14.57
N GLN A 553 -19.61 30.58 13.44
CA GLN A 553 -20.95 30.24 12.97
C GLN A 553 -20.92 28.97 12.12
N LEU A 554 -21.76 27.99 12.47
CA LEU A 554 -22.03 26.83 11.64
C LEU A 554 -23.36 27.02 10.91
N THR A 555 -23.34 26.93 9.58
CA THR A 555 -24.54 27.10 8.74
C THR A 555 -24.68 25.93 7.78
N GLY A 556 -25.92 25.50 7.51
CA GLY A 556 -26.22 24.41 6.58
C GLY A 556 -27.14 23.34 7.19
N PRO A 557 -27.11 22.11 6.67
CA PRO A 557 -27.96 21.02 7.18
C PRO A 557 -27.64 20.68 8.65
N PRO A 558 -28.61 20.16 9.42
CA PRO A 558 -28.41 19.79 10.81
C PRO A 558 -27.48 18.57 10.96
N TYR A 559 -26.70 18.55 12.06
CA TYR A 559 -25.65 17.55 12.34
C TYR A 559 -26.15 16.10 12.25
N GLU A 560 -27.37 15.82 12.72
CA GLU A 560 -27.95 14.47 12.73
C GLU A 560 -28.07 13.87 11.32
N LYS A 561 -28.16 14.71 10.28
CA LYS A 561 -28.22 14.24 8.90
C LYS A 561 -26.86 13.80 8.35
N PHE A 562 -25.74 14.29 8.91
CA PHE A 562 -24.40 13.88 8.51
C PHE A 562 -24.00 12.50 9.06
N GLN A 563 -24.64 12.03 10.14
CA GLN A 563 -24.31 10.77 10.81
C GLN A 563 -24.62 9.49 10.01
N ARG A 564 -25.19 9.61 8.81
CA ARG A 564 -25.55 8.46 7.96
C ARG A 564 -24.34 7.80 7.27
N ARG A 565 -23.17 8.48 7.23
CA ARG A 565 -22.00 8.07 6.44
C ARG A 565 -20.73 8.36 7.24
N LYS A 566 -19.86 7.37 7.48
CA LYS A 566 -18.72 7.53 8.40
C LYS A 566 -17.36 7.74 7.72
N GLU A 567 -17.12 7.20 6.52
CA GLU A 567 -15.78 7.26 5.90
C GLU A 567 -15.81 7.32 4.37
N TYR A 568 -14.82 8.02 3.79
CA TYR A 568 -14.59 8.02 2.35
C TYR A 568 -14.25 6.58 1.90
N GLY A 569 -14.71 6.20 0.71
CA GLY A 569 -14.06 5.12 -0.01
C GLY A 569 -12.58 5.49 -0.21
N VAL A 570 -11.67 4.55 0.03
CA VAL A 570 -10.23 4.82 0.01
C VAL A 570 -9.81 5.37 -1.35
N GLY A 571 -9.13 6.52 -1.33
CA GLY A 571 -8.74 7.27 -2.53
C GLY A 571 -9.87 7.98 -3.27
N LYS A 572 -11.14 7.77 -2.91
CA LYS A 572 -12.30 8.31 -3.63
C LYS A 572 -12.69 9.71 -3.16
N LEU A 573 -13.23 10.48 -4.10
CA LEU A 573 -14.01 11.69 -3.79
C LEU A 573 -15.52 11.39 -3.56
N TYR A 574 -15.98 10.14 -3.82
CA TYR A 574 -17.34 9.66 -3.54
C TYR A 574 -17.46 8.50 -2.58
N ASP A 575 -18.65 8.43 -1.99
CA ASP A 575 -19.11 7.37 -1.12
C ASP A 575 -19.55 6.12 -1.90
N ARG A 576 -19.55 5.00 -1.20
CA ARG A 576 -20.27 3.78 -1.57
C ARG A 576 -21.75 3.95 -1.17
N THR A 577 -22.63 3.27 -1.88
CA THR A 577 -24.08 3.29 -1.67
C THR A 577 -24.47 3.10 -0.19
N LEU A 578 -25.57 3.77 0.20
CA LEU A 578 -26.31 3.53 1.44
C LEU A 578 -26.43 2.01 1.64
N ALA A 579 -25.79 1.47 2.68
CA ALA A 579 -25.99 0.08 3.06
C ALA A 579 -27.50 -0.10 3.31
N GLY A 580 -28.08 -1.06 2.60
CA GLY A 580 -29.48 -1.44 2.75
C GLY A 580 -29.75 -1.76 4.21
N SER A 581 -30.69 -1.04 4.79
CA SER A 581 -31.53 -1.57 5.85
C SER A 581 -32.41 -2.65 5.22
N GLU A 582 -31.92 -3.90 5.26
CA GLU A 582 -32.72 -5.09 5.54
C GLU A 582 -31.98 -5.97 6.54
#